data_AF-A0A660ZFZ3-F1
#
_entry.id   AF-A0A660ZFZ3-F1
#
_cell.length_a   1.000
_cell.length_b   1.000
_cell.length_c   1.000
_cell.angle_alpha   90.00
_cell.angle_beta   90.00
_cell.angle_gamma   90.00
#
_symmetry.space_group_name_H-M   'P 1'
#
loop_
_entity.id
_entity.type
_entity.pdbx_description
1 polymer ?
#
loop_
_entity_poly.entity_id
_entity_poly.type
_entity_poly.pdbx_seq_one_letter_code
_entity_poly.pdbx_strand_id
1 'polypeptide(L)'
;MELANLILDKSKQYSNFTAETLSELVKVPSLSGDEQRVIEKIVEIGNSVGLNEFRVDGLGNLILEIGEGERILAIDAHIDVVDTGDLSQWKFDPFSGLIK
;
A
#
# COMPACT_ATOMS: atom_id res chain seq x y z
N MET A 1 -21.15 -15.53 -12.13
CA MET A 1 -19.97 -16.42 -12.05
C MET A 1 -18.83 -15.93 -12.95
N GLU A 2 -19.11 -15.48 -14.17
CA GLU A 2 -18.08 -14.98 -15.10
C GLU A 2 -17.21 -13.84 -14.54
N LEU A 3 -17.81 -12.81 -13.93
CA LEU A 3 -17.07 -11.69 -13.34
C LEU A 3 -16.16 -12.12 -12.18
N ALA A 4 -16.63 -13.03 -11.33
CA ALA A 4 -15.84 -13.52 -10.20
C ALA A 4 -14.59 -14.30 -10.68
N ASN A 5 -14.74 -15.09 -11.76
CA ASN A 5 -13.62 -15.78 -12.38
C ASN A 5 -12.63 -14.79 -13.02
N LEU A 6 -13.14 -13.76 -13.71
CA LEU A 6 -12.30 -12.70 -14.27
C LEU A 6 -11.49 -11.98 -13.18
N ILE A 7 -12.11 -11.63 -12.04
CA ILE A 7 -11.43 -11.00 -10.90
C ILE A 7 -10.35 -11.94 -10.34
N LEU A 8 -10.67 -13.22 -10.17
CA LEU A 8 -9.71 -14.21 -9.69
C LEU A 8 -8.51 -14.37 -10.63
N ASP A 9 -8.75 -14.41 -11.95
CA ASP A 9 -7.69 -14.53 -12.94
C ASP A 9 -6.83 -13.27 -13.00
N LYS A 10 -7.43 -12.09 -12.84
CA LYS A 10 -6.69 -10.83 -12.70
C LYS A 10 -5.86 -10.78 -11.42
N SER A 11 -6.42 -11.21 -10.29
CA SER A 11 -5.70 -11.32 -9.01
C SER A 11 -4.45 -12.22 -9.15
N LYS A 12 -4.57 -13.36 -9.84
CA LYS A 12 -3.42 -14.23 -10.15
C LYS A 12 -2.43 -13.54 -11.09
N GLN A 13 -2.90 -12.85 -12.12
CA GLN A 13 -2.03 -12.12 -13.06
C GLN A 13 -1.20 -11.04 -12.37
N TYR A 14 -1.76 -10.38 -11.36
CA TYR A 14 -1.12 -9.29 -10.62
C TYR A 14 -0.36 -9.74 -9.37
N SER A 15 -0.19 -11.06 -9.13
CA SER A 15 0.44 -11.56 -7.90
C SER A 15 1.86 -11.00 -7.69
N ASN A 16 2.72 -11.06 -8.71
CA ASN A 16 4.09 -10.55 -8.65
C ASN A 16 4.10 -9.03 -8.46
N PHE A 17 3.31 -8.31 -9.26
CA PHE A 17 3.18 -6.85 -9.13
C PHE A 17 2.73 -6.43 -7.72
N THR A 18 1.80 -7.18 -7.12
CA THR A 18 1.29 -6.93 -5.77
C THR A 18 2.38 -7.18 -4.72
N ALA A 19 3.13 -8.28 -4.85
CA ALA A 19 4.24 -8.60 -3.95
C ALA A 19 5.38 -7.57 -4.05
N GLU A 20 5.73 -7.15 -5.27
CA GLU A 20 6.74 -6.11 -5.53
C GLU A 20 6.29 -4.75 -4.98
N THR A 21 5.03 -4.38 -5.18
CA THR A 21 4.45 -3.15 -4.59
C THR A 21 4.55 -3.17 -3.07
N LEU A 22 4.18 -4.28 -2.43
CA LEU A 22 4.29 -4.42 -0.98
C LEU A 22 5.76 -4.40 -0.51
N SER A 23 6.67 -5.02 -1.26
CA SER A 23 8.11 -4.97 -1.00
C SER A 23 8.63 -3.53 -0.98
N GLU A 24 8.24 -2.71 -1.96
CA GLU A 24 8.62 -1.29 -2.01
C GLU A 24 8.05 -0.49 -0.84
N LEU A 25 6.83 -0.79 -0.38
CA LEU A 25 6.26 -0.15 0.81
C LEU A 25 7.01 -0.55 2.08
N VAL A 26 7.35 -1.84 2.25
CA VAL A 26 8.11 -2.33 3.42
C VAL A 26 9.50 -1.69 3.49
N LYS A 27 10.10 -1.33 2.36
CA LYS A 27 11.39 -0.62 2.32
C LYS A 27 11.33 0.83 2.81
N VAL A 28 10.13 1.37 3.05
CA VAL A 28 9.93 2.72 3.56
C VAL A 28 9.48 2.63 5.03
N PRO A 29 10.38 2.84 6.01
CA PRO A 29 9.97 2.84 7.41
C PRO A 29 8.93 3.92 7.70
N SER A 30 7.78 3.50 8.21
CA SER A 30 6.61 4.32 8.52
C SER A 30 6.22 4.19 9.99
N LEU A 31 7.14 4.52 10.91
CA LEU A 31 6.81 4.52 12.33
C LEU A 31 5.65 5.48 12.61
N SER A 32 4.83 5.19 13.62
CA SER A 32 3.72 6.07 13.99
C SER A 32 4.21 7.50 14.25
N GLY A 33 3.69 8.48 13.50
CA GLY A 33 4.12 9.87 13.47
C GLY A 33 5.09 10.26 12.34
N ASP A 34 5.63 9.29 11.60
CA ASP A 34 6.59 9.46 10.50
C ASP A 34 6.08 8.88 9.15
N GLU A 35 4.76 8.85 8.95
CA GLU A 35 4.09 8.19 7.82
C GLU A 35 4.23 8.93 6.48
N GLN A 36 4.66 10.19 6.48
CA GLN A 36 4.69 11.03 5.27
C GLN A 36 5.43 10.36 4.09
N ARG A 37 6.57 9.71 4.35
CA ARG A 37 7.35 9.06 3.27
C ARG A 37 6.62 7.88 2.65
N VAL A 38 5.88 7.10 3.44
CA VAL A 38 5.11 5.97 2.89
C VAL A 38 3.88 6.48 2.14
N ILE A 39 3.27 7.59 2.57
CA ILE A 39 2.21 8.28 1.81
C ILE A 39 2.72 8.71 0.44
N GLU A 40 3.88 9.38 0.38
CA GLU A 40 4.50 9.78 -0.88
C GLU A 40 4.78 8.58 -1.80
N LYS A 41 5.26 7.47 -1.24
CA LYS A 41 5.47 6.22 -2.00
C LYS A 41 4.16 5.62 -2.51
N ILE A 42 3.08 5.62 -1.73
CA ILE A 42 1.77 5.14 -2.16
C ILE A 42 1.23 6.00 -3.31
N VAL A 43 1.37 7.33 -3.23
CA VAL A 43 0.97 8.25 -4.29
C VAL A 43 1.80 8.01 -5.57
N GLU A 44 3.11 7.82 -5.45
CA GLU A 44 3.99 7.47 -6.58
C GLU A 44 3.53 6.19 -7.28
N ILE A 45 3.34 5.11 -6.53
CA ILE A 45 2.89 3.81 -7.07
C ILE A 45 1.49 3.95 -7.68
N GLY A 46 0.58 4.63 -6.99
CA GLY A 46 -0.78 4.88 -7.44
C GLY A 46 -0.82 5.60 -8.79
N ASN A 47 -0.05 6.68 -8.94
CA ASN A 47 0.09 7.39 -10.21
C ASN A 47 0.62 6.48 -11.32
N SER A 48 1.58 5.59 -11.01
CA SER A 48 2.15 4.67 -12.00
C SER A 48 1.14 3.67 -12.56
N VAL A 49 0.07 3.37 -11.82
CA VAL A 49 -1.04 2.50 -12.25
C VAL A 49 -2.29 3.26 -12.67
N GLY A 50 -2.20 4.58 -12.80
CA GLY A 50 -3.27 5.44 -13.31
C GLY A 50 -4.32 5.87 -12.27
N LEU A 51 -4.03 5.73 -10.97
CA LEU A 51 -4.80 6.35 -9.90
C LEU A 51 -4.28 7.78 -9.74
N ASN A 52 -5.16 8.80 -9.70
CA ASN A 52 -4.72 10.20 -9.76
C ASN A 52 -5.42 11.13 -8.74
N GLU A 53 -6.50 10.69 -8.11
CA GLU A 53 -7.32 11.54 -7.22
C GLU A 53 -6.95 11.35 -5.75
N PHE A 54 -5.72 11.75 -5.42
CA PHE A 54 -5.21 11.71 -4.05
C PHE A 54 -5.35 13.05 -3.35
N ARG A 55 -5.68 13.01 -2.06
CA ARG A 55 -5.54 14.15 -1.15
C ARG A 55 -5.06 13.69 0.21
N VAL A 56 -4.28 14.54 0.87
CA VAL A 56 -3.90 14.35 2.27
C VAL A 56 -4.73 15.31 3.11
N ASP A 57 -5.41 14.81 4.14
CA ASP A 57 -6.21 15.66 5.03
C ASP A 57 -5.34 16.40 6.07
N GLY A 58 -5.97 17.21 6.92
CA GLY A 58 -5.26 17.97 7.96
C GLY A 58 -4.67 17.13 9.10
N LEU A 59 -4.97 15.83 9.14
CA LEU A 59 -4.45 14.87 10.12
C LEU A 59 -3.35 13.98 9.54
N GLY A 60 -3.06 14.09 8.24
CA GLY A 60 -2.07 13.28 7.56
C GLY A 60 -2.62 12.00 6.93
N ASN A 61 -3.94 11.82 6.84
CA ASN A 61 -4.51 10.65 6.18
C ASN A 61 -4.47 10.81 4.65
N LEU A 62 -4.02 9.77 3.95
CA LEU A 62 -4.13 9.68 2.50
C LEU A 62 -5.53 9.20 2.11
N ILE A 63 -6.22 9.99 1.30
CA ILE A 63 -7.54 9.66 0.77
C ILE A 63 -7.44 9.57 -0.74
N LEU A 64 -7.90 8.44 -1.28
CA LEU A 64 -8.03 8.18 -2.72
C LEU A 64 -9.50 7.97 -3.04
N GLU A 65 -10.00 8.72 -4.01
CA GLU A 65 -11.35 8.57 -4.57
C GLU A 65 -11.24 7.98 -5.98
N ILE A 66 -12.13 7.05 -6.36
CA ILE A 66 -12.12 6.39 -7.67
C ILE A 66 -13.56 6.28 -8.19
N GLY A 67 -13.86 7.02 -9.26
CA GLY A 67 -15.13 6.96 -9.97
C GLY A 67 -16.28 7.75 -9.30
N GLU A 68 -17.44 7.78 -9.97
CA GLU A 68 -18.56 8.68 -9.64
C GLU A 68 -19.91 7.92 -9.58
N GLY A 69 -20.02 6.91 -8.71
CA GLY A 69 -21.23 6.08 -8.60
C GLY A 69 -22.22 6.53 -7.50
N GLU A 70 -23.50 6.17 -7.65
CA GLU A 70 -24.53 6.43 -6.61
C GLU A 70 -24.27 5.71 -5.28
N ARG A 71 -23.52 4.59 -5.32
CA ARG A 71 -23.12 3.82 -4.15
C ARG A 71 -21.64 4.01 -3.89
N ILE A 72 -21.32 4.42 -2.66
CA ILE A 72 -19.95 4.63 -2.20
C ILE A 72 -19.51 3.42 -1.37
N LEU A 73 -18.34 2.87 -1.68
CA LEU A 73 -17.65 1.86 -0.88
C LEU A 73 -16.37 2.50 -0.32
N ALA A 74 -16.29 2.60 1.00
CA ALA A 74 -15.07 3.02 1.68
C ALA A 74 -14.22 1.80 2.07
N ILE A 75 -12.92 1.85 1.78
CA ILE A 75 -11.92 0.88 2.24
C ILE A 75 -10.99 1.65 3.18
N ASP A 76 -10.87 1.17 4.41
CA ASP A 76 -10.04 1.76 5.45
C ASP A 76 -8.87 0.85 5.80
N ALA A 77 -7.69 1.42 6.00
CA ALA A 77 -6.45 0.72 6.29
C ALA A 77 -5.47 1.65 7.02
N HIS A 78 -4.57 1.05 7.82
CA HIS A 78 -3.45 1.78 8.42
C HIS A 78 -2.14 1.41 7.70
N ILE A 79 -1.20 2.35 7.68
CA ILE A 79 0.09 2.22 6.97
C ILE A 79 1.29 2.43 7.91
N ASP A 80 1.02 2.84 9.14
CA ASP A 80 2.02 2.96 10.19
C ASP A 80 2.41 1.58 10.73
N VAL A 81 3.66 1.47 11.17
CA VAL A 81 4.21 0.27 11.78
C VAL A 81 4.83 0.59 13.14
N VAL A 82 4.90 -0.43 13.98
CA VAL A 82 5.63 -0.34 15.25
C VAL A 82 7.14 -0.34 15.04
N ASP A 83 7.89 0.11 16.04
CA ASP A 83 9.36 0.03 16.04
C ASP A 83 9.85 -1.42 15.88
N THR A 84 11.03 -1.57 15.26
CA THR A 84 11.64 -2.87 14.97
C THR A 84 12.06 -3.65 16.22
N GLY A 85 12.16 -3.01 17.37
CA GLY A 85 12.72 -3.58 18.58
C GLY A 85 14.23 -3.85 18.43
N ASP A 86 14.68 -4.96 19.02
CA ASP A 86 16.09 -5.35 18.95
C ASP A 86 16.44 -5.99 17.60
N LEU A 87 17.13 -5.21 16.75
CA LEU A 87 17.62 -5.65 15.44
C LEU A 87 18.48 -6.92 15.48
N SER A 88 19.13 -7.24 16.61
CA SER A 88 19.91 -8.47 16.75
C SER A 88 19.05 -9.74 16.75
N GLN A 89 17.74 -9.62 17.04
CA GLN A 89 16.78 -10.72 17.02
C GLN A 89 16.24 -10.99 15.61
N TRP A 90 16.48 -10.08 14.67
CA TRP A 90 16.02 -10.23 13.30
C TRP A 90 16.98 -11.10 12.49
N LYS A 91 16.42 -12.08 11.76
CA LYS A 91 17.20 -12.92 10.82
C LYS A 91 17.50 -12.22 9.50
N PHE A 92 16.69 -11.22 9.16
CA PHE A 92 16.78 -10.39 7.97
C PHE A 92 16.45 -8.97 8.36
N ASP A 93 16.98 -7.98 7.65
CA ASP A 93 16.61 -6.59 7.87
C ASP A 93 15.07 -6.42 7.78
N PRO A 94 14.41 -5.90 8.84
CA PRO A 94 12.95 -5.74 8.89
C PRO A 94 12.39 -4.87 7.77
N PHE A 95 13.19 -3.95 7.23
CA PHE A 95 12.81 -3.07 6.13
C PHE A 95 13.44 -3.50 4.80
N SER A 96 13.95 -4.73 4.69
CA SER A 96 14.54 -5.22 3.43
C SER A 96 13.54 -5.31 2.28
N GLY A 97 12.27 -5.57 2.59
CA GLY A 97 11.26 -5.93 1.58
C GLY A 97 11.63 -7.19 0.78
N LEU A 98 12.44 -8.10 1.33
CA LEU A 98 12.92 -9.28 0.60
C LEU A 98 11.75 -10.21 0.22
N ILE A 99 11.59 -10.47 -1.08
CA ILE A 99 10.70 -11.51 -1.63
C ILE A 99 11.55 -12.75 -1.92
N LYS A 100 11.12 -13.93 -1.48
CA LYS A 100 11.86 -15.19 -1.60
C LYS A 100 11.01 -16.31 -2.17
#